data_AF-A0AA86U218-F1
#
_entry.id   AF-A0AA86U218-F1
#
_cell.length_a   1.000
_cell.length_b   1.000
_cell.length_c   1.000
_cell.angle_alpha   90.00
_cell.angle_beta   90.00
_cell.angle_gamma   90.00
#
_symmetry.space_group_name_H-M   'P 1'
#
loop_
_entity.id
_entity.type
_entity.pdbx_description
1 polymer ?
#
loop_
_entity_poly.entity_id
_entity_poly.type
_entity_poly.pdbx_seq_one_letter_code
_entity_poly.pdbx_strand_id
1 'polypeptide(L)'
;MDYVKLFVKQVSTALSNVVQTLPDISLAILTSALLITIATTLKLLDPRFLILSWPQITQNHEYHRLITSFIFFGNLSLQWLMFIISNVRYLIVLERETFATRKREFKAMLVYIYLCCLLASAFVKLPYPSLLMFNSLTYIWTRFNPNAMLVIMQILPVRAQYFPFVNVVLGLAMGQSPLTGLIGIAIGHLYWVIDHVLEPIIGFNVFKKIVRAK
;
A
#
# COMPACT_ATOMS: atom_id res chain seq x y z
N MET A 1 12.93 13.09 -37.74
CA MET A 1 11.48 13.05 -37.43
C MET A 1 11.02 11.63 -37.03
N ASP A 2 11.70 10.57 -37.47
CA ASP A 2 11.31 9.17 -37.18
C ASP A 2 11.61 8.68 -35.76
N TYR A 3 12.68 9.18 -35.11
CA TYR A 3 13.00 8.82 -33.73
C TYR A 3 11.92 9.22 -32.72
N VAL A 4 11.27 10.38 -32.92
CA VAL A 4 10.19 10.84 -32.03
C VAL A 4 8.97 9.94 -32.18
N LYS A 5 8.58 9.58 -33.41
CA LYS A 5 7.45 8.68 -33.66
C LYS A 5 7.73 7.26 -33.12
N LEU A 6 8.96 6.77 -33.28
CA LEU A 6 9.38 5.48 -32.74
C LEU A 6 9.34 5.46 -31.21
N PHE A 7 9.87 6.51 -30.57
CA PHE A 7 9.82 6.67 -29.12
C PHE A 7 8.38 6.73 -28.60
N VAL A 8 7.52 7.55 -29.21
CA VAL A 8 6.10 7.65 -28.84
C VAL A 8 5.40 6.30 -28.99
N LYS A 9 5.68 5.56 -30.06
CA LYS A 9 5.13 4.22 -30.26
C LYS A 9 5.61 3.25 -29.18
N GLN A 10 6.91 3.23 -28.85
CA GLN A 10 7.46 2.39 -27.78
C GLN A 10 6.83 2.69 -26.42
N VAL A 11 6.72 3.97 -26.07
CA VAL A 11 6.07 4.41 -24.81
C VAL A 11 4.61 4.02 -24.80
N SER A 12 3.87 4.26 -25.88
CA SER A 12 2.45 3.90 -25.99
C SER A 12 2.24 2.38 -25.85
N THR A 13 3.05 1.56 -26.52
CA THR A 13 3.00 0.10 -26.39
C THR A 13 3.34 -0.34 -24.96
N ALA A 14 4.36 0.24 -24.34
CA ALA A 14 4.71 -0.07 -22.95
C ALA A 14 3.56 0.27 -21.99
N LEU A 15 2.94 1.43 -22.14
CA LEU A 15 1.79 1.85 -21.32
C LEU A 15 0.58 0.93 -21.53
N SER A 16 0.27 0.59 -22.78
CA SER A 16 -0.79 -0.36 -23.12
C SER A 16 -0.56 -1.71 -22.43
N ASN A 17 0.67 -2.21 -22.45
CA ASN A 17 1.02 -3.47 -21.80
C ASN A 17 0.86 -3.37 -20.27
N VAL A 18 1.26 -2.26 -19.65
CA VAL A 18 1.09 -2.06 -18.19
C VAL A 18 -0.38 -2.07 -17.82
N VAL A 19 -1.23 -1.35 -18.56
CA VAL A 19 -2.67 -1.30 -18.31
C VAL A 19 -3.33 -2.67 -18.46
N GLN A 20 -2.88 -3.48 -19.43
CA GLN A 20 -3.43 -4.82 -19.65
C GLN A 20 -2.94 -5.86 -18.63
N THR A 21 -1.79 -5.64 -18.00
CA THR A 21 -1.16 -6.65 -17.12
C THR A 21 -1.43 -6.42 -15.63
N LEU A 22 -1.69 -5.17 -15.22
CA LEU A 22 -1.94 -4.84 -13.82
C LEU A 22 -3.41 -5.06 -13.43
N PRO A 23 -3.68 -5.58 -12.22
CA PRO A 23 -5.03 -5.64 -11.67
C PRO A 23 -5.65 -4.25 -11.46
N ASP A 24 -6.99 -4.19 -11.51
CA ASP A 24 -7.77 -2.94 -11.51
C ASP A 24 -7.44 -1.98 -10.34
N ILE A 25 -7.42 -2.49 -9.10
CA ILE A 25 -7.25 -1.64 -7.90
C ILE A 25 -5.78 -1.21 -7.78
N SER A 26 -4.85 -2.12 -8.00
CA SER A 26 -3.42 -1.86 -8.00
C SER A 26 -3.04 -0.83 -9.06
N LEU A 27 -3.61 -0.93 -10.27
CA LEU A 27 -3.42 0.04 -11.34
C LEU A 27 -3.95 1.41 -10.93
N ALA A 28 -5.17 1.49 -10.38
CA ALA A 28 -5.76 2.75 -9.93
C ALA A 28 -4.87 3.44 -8.88
N ILE A 29 -4.40 2.69 -7.86
CA ILE A 29 -3.52 3.23 -6.82
C ILE A 29 -2.20 3.71 -7.42
N LEU A 30 -1.56 2.92 -8.28
CA LEU A 30 -0.29 3.29 -8.92
C LEU A 30 -0.43 4.53 -9.81
N THR A 31 -1.45 4.59 -10.65
CA THR A 31 -1.70 5.73 -11.53
C THR A 31 -1.99 6.98 -10.72
N SER A 32 -2.86 6.90 -9.70
CA SER A 32 -3.14 8.05 -8.83
C SER A 32 -1.89 8.51 -8.07
N ALA A 33 -1.09 7.58 -7.54
CA ALA A 33 0.16 7.92 -6.84
C ALA A 33 1.18 8.58 -7.76
N LEU A 34 1.34 8.07 -8.99
CA LEU A 34 2.23 8.63 -9.99
C LEU A 34 1.79 10.05 -10.38
N LEU A 35 0.50 10.26 -10.65
CA LEU A 35 -0.04 11.58 -10.99
C LEU A 35 0.18 12.60 -9.87
N ILE A 36 -0.10 12.22 -8.62
CA ILE A 36 0.11 13.08 -7.45
C ILE A 36 1.61 13.39 -7.28
N THR A 37 2.48 12.38 -7.47
CA THR A 37 3.93 12.56 -7.36
C THR A 37 4.47 13.49 -8.45
N ILE A 38 3.98 13.37 -9.70
CA ILE A 38 4.34 14.29 -10.79
C ILE A 38 3.85 15.71 -10.49
N ALA A 39 2.60 15.88 -10.06
CA ALA A 39 2.04 17.19 -9.74
C ALA A 39 2.80 17.90 -8.62
N THR A 40 3.20 17.17 -7.58
CA THR A 40 4.01 17.71 -6.47
C THR A 40 5.46 18.00 -6.88
N THR A 41 6.05 17.14 -7.72
CA THR A 41 7.42 17.34 -8.24
C THR A 41 7.51 18.57 -9.16
N LEU A 42 6.48 18.80 -9.98
CA LEU A 42 6.36 19.99 -10.82
C LEU A 42 5.92 21.25 -10.05
N LYS A 43 5.76 21.16 -8.72
CA LYS A 43 5.27 22.23 -7.84
C LYS A 43 3.88 22.78 -8.24
N LEU A 44 3.08 21.99 -8.96
CA LEU A 44 1.68 22.31 -9.26
C LEU A 44 0.79 22.14 -8.02
N LEU A 45 1.21 21.27 -7.10
CA LEU A 45 0.51 20.99 -5.85
C LEU A 45 1.50 20.97 -4.69
N ASP A 46 1.21 21.67 -3.60
CA ASP A 46 2.03 21.61 -2.39
C ASP A 46 1.74 20.31 -1.61
N PRO A 47 2.77 19.50 -1.28
CA PRO A 47 2.63 18.26 -0.50
C PRO A 47 1.84 18.41 0.80
N ARG A 48 1.86 19.60 1.42
CA ARG A 48 1.12 19.88 2.66
C ARG A 48 -0.40 19.77 2.50
N PHE A 49 -0.94 19.83 1.28
CA PHE A 49 -2.38 19.59 1.03
C PHE A 49 -2.75 18.12 0.92
N LEU A 50 -1.76 17.24 0.81
CA LEU A 50 -1.96 15.79 0.61
C LEU A 50 -1.83 15.00 1.90
N ILE A 51 -1.09 15.50 2.88
CA ILE A 51 -0.88 14.81 4.15
C ILE A 51 -2.15 14.79 5.01
N LEU A 52 -2.26 13.77 5.86
CA LEU A 52 -3.36 13.68 6.80
C LEU A 52 -3.19 14.74 7.88
N SER A 53 -4.20 15.58 8.08
CA SER A 53 -4.20 16.57 9.15
C SER A 53 -5.61 16.85 9.65
N TRP A 54 -5.88 16.43 10.88
CA TRP A 54 -7.21 16.48 11.49
C TRP A 54 -7.78 17.89 11.63
N PRO A 55 -7.02 18.91 12.08
CA PRO A 55 -7.54 20.27 12.17
C PRO A 55 -8.08 20.78 10.83
N GLN A 56 -7.37 20.52 9.72
CA GLN A 56 -7.74 20.94 8.37
C GLN A 56 -8.96 20.17 7.86
N ILE A 57 -9.09 18.90 8.24
CA ILE A 57 -10.27 18.10 7.90
C ILE A 57 -11.51 18.64 8.63
N THR A 58 -11.42 18.89 9.94
CA THR A 58 -12.57 19.25 10.76
C THR A 58 -12.93 20.73 10.71
N GLN A 59 -11.94 21.63 10.58
CA GLN A 59 -12.16 23.08 10.62
C GLN A 59 -12.29 23.65 9.20
N ASN A 60 -11.46 23.19 8.26
CA ASN A 60 -11.39 23.73 6.89
C ASN A 60 -12.12 22.85 5.86
N HIS A 61 -12.77 21.77 6.28
CA HIS A 61 -13.55 20.87 5.41
C HIS A 61 -12.72 20.24 4.27
N GLU A 62 -11.41 20.05 4.50
CA GLU A 62 -10.48 19.46 3.53
C GLU A 62 -10.55 17.92 3.52
N TYR A 63 -11.73 17.38 3.20
CA TYR A 63 -12.02 15.93 3.26
C TYR A 63 -11.20 15.09 2.28
N HIS A 64 -10.67 15.70 1.22
CA HIS A 64 -9.81 15.01 0.26
C HIS A 64 -8.58 14.37 0.94
N ARG A 65 -8.10 14.94 2.06
CA ARG A 65 -6.99 14.42 2.87
C ARG A 65 -7.21 13.00 3.38
N LEU A 66 -8.47 12.56 3.53
CA LEU A 66 -8.78 11.19 3.93
C LEU A 66 -8.38 10.16 2.86
N ILE A 67 -8.32 10.57 1.59
CA ILE A 67 -7.97 9.68 0.47
C ILE A 67 -6.55 9.99 -0.02
N THR A 68 -6.22 11.27 -0.24
CA THR A 68 -4.93 11.67 -0.82
C THR A 68 -3.75 11.26 0.05
N SER A 69 -3.91 11.26 1.39
CA SER A 69 -2.85 10.87 2.33
C SER A 69 -2.48 9.38 2.29
N PHE A 70 -3.37 8.52 1.77
CA PHE A 70 -3.12 7.09 1.57
C PHE A 70 -2.44 6.79 0.23
N ILE A 71 -2.58 7.69 -0.73
CA ILE A 71 -2.06 7.53 -2.11
C ILE A 71 -0.77 8.34 -2.31
N PHE A 72 -0.48 9.30 -1.42
CA PHE A 72 0.74 10.08 -1.44
C PHE A 72 1.90 9.37 -0.73
N PHE A 73 3.01 9.19 -1.45
CA PHE A 73 4.23 8.51 -0.95
C PHE A 73 5.45 9.44 -0.86
N GLY A 74 5.24 10.75 -0.97
CA GLY A 74 6.31 11.74 -1.03
C GLY A 74 6.67 12.17 -2.46
N ASN A 75 7.63 13.07 -2.56
CA ASN A 75 8.13 13.57 -3.84
C ASN A 75 9.00 12.51 -4.55
N LEU A 76 9.17 12.68 -5.86
CA LEU A 76 10.00 11.80 -6.67
C LEU A 76 11.45 11.81 -6.14
N SER A 77 11.89 10.66 -5.63
CA SER A 77 13.20 10.45 -5.03
C SER A 77 13.57 8.97 -5.11
N LEU A 78 14.84 8.64 -4.84
CA LEU A 78 15.26 7.23 -4.75
C LEU A 78 14.47 6.48 -3.67
N GLN A 79 14.19 7.12 -2.53
CA GLN A 79 13.38 6.54 -1.46
C GLN A 79 11.95 6.22 -1.93
N TRP A 80 11.32 7.11 -2.69
CA TRP A 80 10.02 6.87 -3.30
C TRP A 80 10.04 5.68 -4.27
N LEU A 81 11.06 5.61 -5.12
CA LEU A 81 11.21 4.51 -6.09
C LEU A 81 11.40 3.17 -5.39
N MET A 82 12.27 3.13 -4.37
CA MET A 82 12.49 1.94 -3.55
C MET A 82 11.20 1.53 -2.82
N PHE A 83 10.42 2.49 -2.34
CA PHE A 83 9.13 2.23 -1.72
C PHE A 83 8.13 1.60 -2.68
N ILE A 84 7.94 2.16 -3.88
CA ILE A 84 7.02 1.64 -4.90
C ILE A 84 7.41 0.22 -5.32
N ILE A 85 8.68 0.01 -5.70
CA ILE A 85 9.16 -1.29 -6.18
C ILE A 85 9.02 -2.37 -5.09
N SER A 86 9.32 -2.02 -3.84
CA SER A 86 9.30 -2.98 -2.74
C SER A 86 7.88 -3.25 -2.24
N ASN A 87 7.07 -2.22 -2.00
CA ASN A 87 5.81 -2.36 -1.28
C ASN A 87 4.59 -2.53 -2.19
N VAL A 88 4.51 -1.79 -3.29
CA VAL A 88 3.33 -1.86 -4.18
C VAL A 88 3.27 -3.19 -4.92
N ARG A 89 4.43 -3.81 -5.16
CA ARG A 89 4.52 -5.18 -5.67
C ARG A 89 3.68 -6.16 -4.84
N TYR A 90 3.69 -6.06 -3.51
CA TYR A 90 2.92 -6.98 -2.66
C TYR A 90 1.42 -6.76 -2.76
N LEU A 91 0.96 -5.51 -2.95
CA LEU A 91 -0.44 -5.23 -3.27
C LEU A 91 -0.85 -5.90 -4.59
N ILE A 92 -0.02 -5.78 -5.64
CA ILE A 92 -0.27 -6.40 -6.94
C ILE A 92 -0.37 -7.92 -6.80
N VAL A 93 0.55 -8.55 -6.08
CA VAL A 93 0.54 -10.01 -5.87
C VAL A 93 -0.68 -10.45 -5.06
N LEU A 94 -1.06 -9.71 -4.01
CA LEU A 94 -2.27 -10.00 -3.25
C LEU A 94 -3.51 -9.95 -4.14
N GLU A 95 -3.68 -8.91 -4.96
CA GLU A 95 -4.84 -8.75 -5.83
C GLU A 95 -4.87 -9.80 -6.95
N ARG A 96 -3.71 -10.04 -7.59
CA ARG A 96 -3.60 -10.89 -8.79
C ARG A 96 -3.58 -12.37 -8.46
N GLU A 97 -2.92 -12.77 -7.38
CA GLU A 97 -2.65 -14.18 -7.08
C GLU A 97 -3.49 -14.64 -5.88
N THR A 98 -3.36 -13.98 -4.74
CA THR A 98 -4.01 -14.43 -3.47
C THR A 98 -5.53 -14.27 -3.49
N PHE A 99 -6.02 -13.19 -4.10
CA PHE A 99 -7.45 -12.86 -4.15
C PHE A 99 -8.02 -12.82 -5.56
N ALA A 100 -7.35 -13.48 -6.53
CA ALA A 100 -7.75 -13.50 -7.94
C ALA A 100 -9.24 -13.82 -8.15
N THR A 101 -9.74 -14.84 -7.44
CA THR A 101 -11.13 -15.32 -7.49
C THR A 101 -12.02 -14.73 -6.39
N ARG A 102 -11.45 -13.96 -5.45
CA ARG A 102 -12.12 -13.45 -4.24
C ARG A 102 -12.04 -11.92 -4.15
N LYS A 103 -12.30 -11.23 -5.28
CA LYS A 103 -12.22 -9.76 -5.38
C LYS A 103 -13.00 -9.00 -4.28
N ARG A 104 -14.15 -9.53 -3.83
CA ARG A 104 -14.94 -8.89 -2.77
C ARG A 104 -14.24 -8.96 -1.40
N GLU A 105 -13.62 -10.09 -1.07
CA GLU A 105 -12.84 -10.27 0.16
C GLU A 105 -11.60 -9.37 0.17
N PHE A 106 -10.93 -9.23 -0.99
CA PHE A 106 -9.83 -8.28 -1.15
C PHE A 106 -10.24 -6.83 -0.85
N LYS A 107 -11.39 -6.38 -1.38
CA LYS A 107 -11.91 -5.04 -1.07
C LYS A 107 -12.24 -4.90 0.42
N ALA A 108 -12.82 -5.91 1.05
CA ALA A 108 -13.11 -5.89 2.48
C ALA A 108 -11.82 -5.79 3.33
N MET A 109 -10.76 -6.52 2.95
CA MET A 109 -9.43 -6.40 3.55
C MET A 109 -8.87 -4.97 3.41
N LEU A 110 -8.93 -4.38 2.20
CA LEU A 110 -8.46 -3.01 1.99
C LEU A 110 -9.23 -1.98 2.82
N VAL A 111 -10.57 -2.11 2.91
CA VAL A 111 -11.41 -1.24 3.75
C VAL A 111 -11.05 -1.39 5.23
N TYR A 112 -10.86 -2.62 5.71
CA TYR A 112 -10.42 -2.87 7.08
C TYR A 112 -9.08 -2.21 7.39
N ILE A 113 -8.08 -2.40 6.53
CA ILE A 113 -6.75 -1.80 6.70
C ILE A 113 -6.85 -0.27 6.68
N TYR A 114 -7.60 0.29 5.73
CA TYR A 114 -7.83 1.73 5.62
C TYR A 114 -8.42 2.32 6.90
N LEU A 115 -9.49 1.72 7.43
CA LEU A 115 -10.14 2.19 8.66
C LEU A 115 -9.21 2.09 9.87
N CYS A 116 -8.50 0.97 10.02
CA CYS A 116 -7.53 0.80 11.12
C CYS A 116 -6.38 1.79 11.04
N CYS A 117 -5.84 2.03 9.84
CA CYS A 117 -4.76 2.99 9.61
C CYS A 117 -5.24 4.43 9.87
N LEU A 118 -6.47 4.77 9.46
CA LEU A 118 -7.06 6.09 9.71
C LEU A 118 -7.22 6.33 11.22
N LEU A 119 -7.76 5.34 11.95
CA LEU A 119 -7.87 5.38 13.41
C LEU A 119 -6.50 5.52 14.07
N ALA A 120 -5.53 4.66 13.72
CA ALA A 120 -4.18 4.72 14.26
C ALA A 120 -3.51 6.08 14.00
N SER A 121 -3.73 6.66 12.81
CA SER A 121 -3.19 7.97 12.45
C SER A 121 -3.87 9.12 13.19
N ALA A 122 -5.14 8.97 13.61
CA ALA A 122 -5.80 9.88 14.54
C ALA A 122 -5.17 9.87 15.93
N PHE A 123 -4.96 8.69 16.51
CA PHE A 123 -4.43 8.57 17.87
C PHE A 123 -2.95 8.95 17.95
N VAL A 124 -2.13 8.49 17.00
CA VAL A 124 -0.68 8.68 17.03
C VAL A 124 -0.21 9.90 16.24
N LYS A 125 -1.13 10.63 15.61
CA LYS A 125 -0.85 11.84 14.81
C LYS A 125 0.15 11.59 13.69
N LEU A 126 0.01 10.48 12.98
CA LEU A 126 0.87 10.12 11.84
C LEU A 126 0.35 10.80 10.56
N PRO A 127 1.12 11.71 9.93
CA PRO A 127 0.67 12.45 8.75
C PRO A 127 0.66 11.62 7.45
N TYR A 128 1.34 10.46 7.44
CA TYR A 128 1.51 9.59 6.28
C TYR A 128 0.92 8.19 6.54
N PRO A 129 -0.41 8.03 6.51
CA PRO A 129 -1.07 6.73 6.68
C PRO A 129 -0.76 5.75 5.54
N SER A 130 -0.30 6.22 4.39
CA SER A 130 0.18 5.39 3.28
C SER A 130 1.23 4.37 3.73
N LEU A 131 2.23 4.79 4.52
CA LEU A 131 3.28 3.89 5.03
C LEU A 131 2.69 2.79 5.93
N LEU A 132 1.73 3.12 6.80
CA LEU A 132 1.03 2.15 7.65
C LEU A 132 0.29 1.10 6.82
N MET A 133 -0.46 1.56 5.81
CA MET A 133 -1.26 0.69 4.94
C MET A 133 -0.37 -0.30 4.19
N PHE A 134 0.73 0.17 3.58
CA PHE A 134 1.62 -0.70 2.80
C PHE A 134 2.47 -1.62 3.67
N ASN A 135 2.84 -1.23 4.89
CA ASN A 135 3.44 -2.15 5.87
C ASN A 135 2.45 -3.26 6.28
N SER A 136 1.17 -2.92 6.44
CA SER A 136 0.11 -3.90 6.74
C SER A 136 -0.09 -4.89 5.59
N LEU A 137 -0.15 -4.39 4.35
CA LEU A 137 -0.26 -5.22 3.14
C LEU A 137 0.94 -6.13 2.95
N THR A 138 2.14 -5.58 3.15
CA THR A 138 3.39 -6.35 3.14
C THR A 138 3.30 -7.48 4.14
N TYR A 139 2.94 -7.19 5.39
CA TYR A 139 2.78 -8.21 6.42
C TYR A 139 1.81 -9.33 5.97
N ILE A 140 0.62 -8.97 5.50
CA ILE A 140 -0.38 -9.96 5.05
C ILE A 140 0.18 -10.82 3.92
N TRP A 141 0.85 -10.22 2.93
CA TRP A 141 1.49 -10.96 1.85
C TRP A 141 2.54 -11.95 2.38
N THR A 142 3.35 -11.57 3.35
CA THR A 142 4.36 -12.47 3.94
C THR A 142 3.73 -13.68 4.65
N ARG A 143 2.51 -13.52 5.20
CA ARG A 143 1.77 -14.60 5.84
C ARG A 143 1.20 -15.61 4.85
N PHE A 144 0.80 -15.16 3.66
CA PHE A 144 0.42 -16.04 2.56
C PHE A 144 1.64 -16.73 1.92
N ASN A 145 2.82 -16.13 2.00
CA ASN A 145 4.03 -16.59 1.31
C ASN A 145 5.24 -16.78 2.25
N PRO A 146 5.12 -17.52 3.38
CA PRO A 146 6.14 -17.51 4.45
C PRO A 146 7.52 -18.03 4.02
N ASN A 147 7.54 -18.93 3.02
CA ASN A 147 8.74 -19.58 2.49
C ASN A 147 9.33 -18.86 1.27
N ALA A 148 8.69 -17.80 0.77
CA ALA A 148 9.23 -17.03 -0.35
C ALA A 148 10.55 -16.38 0.05
N MET A 149 11.54 -16.44 -0.84
CA MET A 149 12.83 -15.76 -0.67
C MET A 149 12.76 -14.38 -1.32
N LEU A 150 12.98 -13.35 -0.52
CA LEU A 150 13.13 -11.98 -0.97
C LEU A 150 14.61 -11.62 -0.99
N VAL A 151 15.04 -10.84 -1.97
CA VAL A 151 16.40 -10.30 -2.01
C VAL A 151 16.33 -8.79 -1.79
N ILE A 152 16.70 -8.36 -0.59
CA ILE A 152 16.69 -6.95 -0.21
C ILE A 152 17.87 -6.26 -0.90
N MET A 153 17.60 -5.15 -1.61
CA MET A 153 18.60 -4.37 -2.35
C MET A 153 19.48 -5.21 -3.29
N GLN A 154 18.99 -6.37 -3.75
CA GLN A 154 19.76 -7.34 -4.55
C GLN A 154 21.00 -7.95 -3.85
N ILE A 155 21.15 -7.75 -2.53
CA ILE A 155 22.36 -8.18 -1.79
C ILE A 155 22.02 -9.21 -0.69
N LEU A 156 20.93 -8.98 0.06
CA LEU A 156 20.62 -9.78 1.25
C LEU A 156 19.39 -10.67 1.04
N PRO A 157 19.53 -12.01 0.97
CA PRO A 157 18.39 -12.91 0.92
C PRO A 157 17.72 -13.03 2.30
N VAL A 158 16.41 -12.83 2.35
CA VAL A 158 15.58 -12.90 3.56
C VAL A 158 14.31 -13.70 3.26
N ARG A 159 13.94 -14.62 4.16
CA ARG A 159 12.64 -15.30 4.06
C ARG A 159 11.51 -14.31 4.34
N ALA A 160 10.45 -14.36 3.54
CA ALA A 160 9.35 -13.41 3.58
C ALA A 160 8.75 -13.25 4.99
N GLN A 161 8.60 -14.33 5.77
CA GLN A 161 8.06 -14.24 7.15
C GLN A 161 8.81 -13.26 8.06
N TYR A 162 10.12 -13.04 7.85
CA TYR A 162 10.94 -12.11 8.64
C TYR A 162 10.98 -10.70 8.04
N PHE A 163 10.60 -10.56 6.77
CA PHE A 163 10.70 -9.31 6.03
C PHE A 163 10.02 -8.10 6.68
N PRO A 164 8.83 -8.19 7.30
CA PRO A 164 8.19 -7.03 7.90
C PRO A 164 9.05 -6.43 9.02
N PHE A 165 9.70 -7.28 9.83
CA PHE A 165 10.58 -6.84 10.91
C PHE A 165 11.92 -6.32 10.37
N VAL A 166 12.48 -6.98 9.35
CA VAL A 166 13.69 -6.46 8.68
C VAL A 166 13.43 -5.10 8.06
N ASN A 167 12.25 -4.88 7.47
CA ASN A 167 11.87 -3.59 6.91
C ASN A 167 11.77 -2.48 7.97
N VAL A 168 11.31 -2.80 9.19
CA VAL A 168 11.33 -1.86 10.33
C VAL A 168 12.76 -1.48 10.70
N VAL A 169 13.67 -2.45 10.79
CA VAL A 169 15.09 -2.21 11.13
C VAL A 169 15.78 -1.37 10.05
N LEU A 170 15.53 -1.66 8.77
CA LEU A 170 16.05 -0.86 7.66
C LEU A 170 15.46 0.55 7.67
N GLY A 171 14.17 0.70 7.92
CA GLY A 171 13.52 2.00 8.07
C GLY A 171 14.18 2.84 9.18
N LEU A 172 14.44 2.22 10.35
CA LEU A 172 15.14 2.86 11.46
C LEU A 172 16.56 3.30 11.06
N ALA A 173 17.31 2.45 10.35
CA ALA A 173 18.64 2.78 9.84
C ALA A 173 18.62 3.95 8.84
N MET A 174 17.50 4.15 8.14
CA MET A 174 17.26 5.28 7.23
C MET A 174 16.61 6.49 7.92
N GLY A 175 16.54 6.51 9.26
CA GLY A 175 15.99 7.61 10.05
C GLY A 175 14.46 7.66 10.13
N GLN A 176 13.75 6.60 9.73
CA GLN A 176 12.31 6.51 9.89
C GLN A 176 11.93 6.06 11.31
N SER A 177 10.75 6.51 11.77
CA SER A 177 10.19 6.03 13.03
C SER A 177 9.80 4.55 12.91
N PRO A 178 10.26 3.67 13.83
CA PRO A 178 9.90 2.26 13.81
C PRO A 178 8.42 2.04 14.14
N LEU A 179 7.80 3.01 14.82
CA LEU A 179 6.41 2.96 15.25
C LEU A 179 5.45 2.78 14.07
N THR A 180 5.69 3.47 12.95
CA THR A 180 4.88 3.33 11.73
C THR A 180 4.93 1.90 11.19
N GLY A 181 6.10 1.26 11.22
CA GLY A 181 6.25 -0.11 10.77
C GLY A 181 5.59 -1.11 11.72
N LEU A 182 5.79 -0.93 13.03
CA LEU A 182 5.22 -1.80 14.07
C LEU A 182 3.68 -1.75 14.10
N ILE A 183 3.08 -0.56 13.98
CA ILE A 183 1.62 -0.44 13.90
C ILE A 183 1.09 -1.09 12.62
N GLY A 184 1.76 -0.92 11.48
CA GLY A 184 1.38 -1.59 10.24
C GLY A 184 1.41 -3.12 10.39
N ILE A 185 2.45 -3.67 11.02
CA ILE A 185 2.54 -5.10 11.34
C ILE A 185 1.37 -5.53 12.24
N ALA A 186 1.06 -4.75 13.28
CA ALA A 186 -0.04 -5.06 14.20
C ALA A 186 -1.41 -5.08 13.50
N ILE A 187 -1.69 -4.10 12.64
CA ILE A 187 -2.93 -4.04 11.85
C ILE A 187 -3.05 -5.25 10.92
N GLY A 188 -1.97 -5.58 10.19
CA GLY A 188 -1.93 -6.75 9.32
C GLY A 188 -2.07 -8.07 10.09
N HIS A 189 -1.47 -8.17 11.27
CA HIS A 189 -1.60 -9.34 12.14
C HIS A 189 -3.01 -9.51 12.68
N LEU A 190 -3.65 -8.42 13.11
CA LEU A 190 -5.03 -8.45 13.58
C LEU A 190 -5.99 -8.88 12.46
N TYR A 191 -5.80 -8.38 11.23
CA TYR A 191 -6.54 -8.88 10.06
C TYR A 191 -6.37 -10.39 9.90
N TRP A 192 -5.12 -10.88 9.91
CA TRP A 192 -4.81 -12.29 9.75
C TRP A 192 -5.47 -13.16 10.82
N VAL A 193 -5.43 -12.73 12.08
CA VAL A 193 -6.07 -13.43 13.20
C VAL A 193 -7.58 -13.50 13.01
N ILE A 194 -8.23 -12.39 12.66
CA ILE A 194 -9.69 -12.36 12.43
C ILE A 194 -10.08 -13.27 11.26
N ASP A 195 -9.32 -13.23 10.17
CA ASP A 195 -9.66 -13.94 8.93
C ASP A 195 -9.34 -15.44 9.00
N HIS A 196 -8.18 -15.84 9.55
CA HIS A 196 -7.69 -17.22 9.48
C HIS A 196 -7.70 -17.98 10.81
N VAL A 197 -7.53 -17.29 11.94
CA VAL A 197 -7.41 -17.94 13.26
C VAL A 197 -8.77 -17.99 13.95
N LEU A 198 -9.58 -16.96 13.80
CA LEU A 198 -10.88 -16.85 14.46
C LEU A 198 -11.96 -17.68 13.74
N GLU A 199 -11.91 -17.81 12.40
CA GLU A 199 -12.91 -18.56 11.60
C GLU A 199 -13.17 -19.98 12.12
N PRO A 200 -12.15 -20.81 12.42
CA PRO A 200 -12.35 -22.14 13.01
C PRO A 200 -12.98 -22.13 14.41
N ILE A 201 -12.80 -21.05 15.18
CA ILE A 201 -13.27 -20.94 16.58
C ILE A 201 -14.74 -20.52 16.62
N ILE A 202 -15.12 -19.53 15.83
CA ILE A 202 -16.49 -18.97 15.84
C ILE A 202 -17.42 -19.66 14.82
N GLY A 203 -16.88 -20.54 13.96
CA GLY A 203 -17.64 -21.32 12.98
C GLY A 203 -18.09 -20.53 11.73
N PHE A 204 -17.69 -19.27 11.60
CA PHE A 204 -17.91 -18.48 10.39
C PHE A 204 -16.78 -17.46 10.17
N ASN A 205 -16.51 -17.11 8.92
CA ASN A 205 -15.56 -16.05 8.60
C ASN A 205 -16.26 -14.68 8.59
N VAL A 206 -15.76 -13.75 9.40
CA VAL A 206 -16.32 -12.38 9.55
C VAL A 206 -16.37 -11.66 8.21
N PHE A 207 -15.26 -11.65 7.46
CA PHE A 207 -15.16 -10.95 6.19
C PHE A 207 -16.04 -11.60 5.11
N LYS A 208 -16.03 -12.93 4.99
CA LYS A 208 -16.91 -13.65 4.03
C LYS A 208 -18.37 -13.40 4.36
N LYS A 209 -18.77 -13.34 5.62
CA LYS A 209 -20.15 -13.06 6.04
C LYS A 209 -20.58 -11.65 5.66
N ILE A 210 -19.75 -10.64 5.93
CA ILE A 210 -20.00 -9.23 5.53
C ILE A 210 -20.13 -9.12 4.01
N VAL A 211 -19.27 -9.83 3.28
CA VAL A 211 -19.21 -9.79 1.80
C VAL A 211 -20.38 -10.54 1.13
N ARG A 212 -20.89 -11.60 1.76
CA ARG A 212 -21.99 -12.44 1.25
C ARG A 212 -23.38 -11.94 1.64
N ALA A 213 -23.50 -11.04 2.62
CA ALA A 213 -24.79 -10.48 3.05
C ALA A 213 -25.45 -9.51 2.04
N LYS A 214 -25.01 -9.51 0.77
CA LYS A 214 -25.55 -8.73 -0.35
C LYS A 214 -25.51 -9.52 -1.66
#